data_AF-A0A938NFG8-F1
#
_entry.id   AF-A0A938NFG8-F1
#
_cell.length_a   1.000
_cell.length_b   1.000
_cell.length_c   1.000
_cell.angle_alpha   90.00
_cell.angle_beta   90.00
_cell.angle_gamma   90.00
#
_symmetry.space_group_name_H-M   'P 1'
#
loop_
_entity.id
_entity.type
_entity.pdbx_description
1 polymer ?
#
loop_
_entity_poly.entity_id
_entity_poly.type
_entity_poly.pdbx_seq_one_letter_code
_entity_poly.pdbx_strand_id
1 'polypeptide(L)'
;MKRLLTILALLALAAGPALAQNIGGSTVTVSPSEDNNGTSTLCFTVTNASTDFEWLTDVIITLPACMTILNTPPASAAPAPGSADFNSGATVSFGGYGTNIAHWSGDDEFGYGFLLGENAGVFCVTVSINCACDNSYPIGWTLLGDTFGAPPHTATGSLSFLVLCSTPAASSSWGDVKSLY
;
A
#
# COMPACT_ATOMS: atom_id res chain seq x y z
N MET A 1 -2.30 -15.55 -73.69
CA MET A 1 -3.18 -15.15 -72.56
C MET A 1 -2.30 -14.86 -71.35
N LYS A 2 -1.98 -13.58 -71.10
CA LYS A 2 -1.18 -13.13 -69.94
C LYS A 2 -2.10 -12.99 -68.74
N ARG A 3 -1.93 -13.80 -67.70
CA ARG A 3 -2.60 -13.58 -66.40
C ARG A 3 -1.68 -12.72 -65.54
N LEU A 4 -2.10 -11.47 -65.34
CA LEU A 4 -1.48 -10.49 -64.47
C LEU A 4 -1.86 -10.85 -63.03
N LEU A 5 -0.89 -11.24 -62.20
CA LEU A 5 -1.10 -11.46 -60.76
C LEU A 5 -0.74 -10.16 -60.04
N THR A 6 -1.76 -9.38 -59.67
CA THR A 6 -1.59 -8.19 -58.84
C THR A 6 -1.46 -8.63 -57.39
N ILE A 7 -0.25 -8.58 -56.83
CA ILE A 7 -0.02 -8.79 -55.40
C ILE A 7 -0.27 -7.45 -54.71
N LEU A 8 -1.41 -7.34 -54.03
CA LEU A 8 -1.72 -6.24 -53.14
C LEU A 8 -1.00 -6.50 -51.81
N ALA A 9 0.16 -5.86 -51.60
CA ALA A 9 0.84 -5.89 -50.32
C ALA A 9 0.06 -5.01 -49.34
N LEU A 10 -0.69 -5.64 -48.43
CA LEU A 10 -1.32 -4.97 -47.30
C LEU A 10 -0.20 -4.61 -46.32
N LEU A 11 0.17 -3.33 -46.27
CA LEU A 11 1.10 -2.81 -45.27
C LEU A 11 0.36 -2.78 -43.92
N ALA A 12 0.51 -3.86 -43.14
CA ALA A 12 0.06 -3.86 -41.75
C ALA A 12 0.99 -2.93 -40.97
N LEU A 13 0.51 -1.73 -40.66
CA LEU A 13 1.15 -0.87 -39.67
C LEU A 13 1.00 -1.57 -38.32
N ALA A 14 2.05 -2.24 -37.85
CA ALA A 14 2.10 -2.72 -36.48
C ALA A 14 2.04 -1.49 -35.58
N ALA A 15 0.89 -1.25 -34.96
CA ALA A 15 0.85 -0.42 -33.77
C ALA A 15 1.81 -1.07 -32.77
N GLY A 16 2.89 -0.37 -32.42
CA GLY A 16 3.71 -0.78 -31.29
C GLY A 16 2.82 -0.94 -30.05
N PRO A 17 3.22 -1.73 -29.05
CA PRO A 17 2.44 -1.80 -27.81
C PRO A 17 2.24 -0.36 -27.32
N ALA A 18 0.99 0.10 -27.28
CA ALA A 18 0.68 1.35 -26.63
C ALA A 18 1.12 1.17 -25.18
N LEU A 19 2.12 1.95 -24.76
CA LEU A 19 2.48 2.04 -23.35
C LEU A 19 1.18 2.33 -22.61
N ALA A 20 0.76 1.41 -21.77
CA ALA A 20 -0.46 1.57 -21.01
C ALA A 20 -0.15 2.62 -19.93
N GLN A 21 -0.44 3.88 -20.25
CA GLN A 21 -0.33 5.06 -19.38
C GLN A 21 -1.41 4.97 -18.30
N ASN A 22 -1.12 4.36 -17.14
CA ASN A 22 -2.04 4.14 -16.01
C ASN A 22 -1.27 3.66 -14.76
N ILE A 23 -1.88 3.77 -13.57
CA ILE A 23 -1.30 3.21 -12.33
C ILE A 23 -1.46 1.69 -12.19
N GLY A 24 -1.79 0.98 -13.27
CA GLY A 24 -1.92 -0.47 -13.29
C GLY A 24 -0.59 -1.15 -12.92
N GLY A 25 -0.67 -2.15 -12.04
CA GLY A 25 0.52 -2.81 -11.50
C GLY A 25 1.13 -2.11 -10.28
N SER A 26 0.60 -0.96 -9.85
CA SER A 26 0.98 -0.35 -8.57
C SER A 26 0.64 -1.28 -7.40
N THR A 27 1.48 -1.28 -6.37
CA THR A 27 1.37 -2.24 -5.26
C THR A 27 1.59 -1.59 -3.91
N VAL A 28 1.05 -2.22 -2.86
CA VAL A 28 1.38 -1.91 -1.46
C VAL A 28 1.91 -3.16 -0.78
N THR A 29 3.00 -2.99 -0.04
CA THR A 29 3.54 -4.01 0.89
C THR A 29 3.60 -3.44 2.31
N VAL A 30 3.67 -4.29 3.33
CA VAL A 30 3.76 -3.88 4.73
C VAL A 30 4.92 -4.58 5.42
N SER A 31 5.58 -3.87 6.32
CA SER A 31 6.58 -4.41 7.24
C SER A 31 6.31 -3.92 8.67
N PRO A 32 6.33 -4.80 9.68
CA PRO A 32 6.38 -6.25 9.51
C PRO A 32 5.10 -6.81 8.86
N SER A 33 5.13 -8.03 8.33
CA SER A 33 3.94 -8.73 7.81
C SER A 33 3.22 -9.55 8.88
N GLU A 34 3.81 -9.64 10.07
CA GLU A 34 3.27 -10.28 11.24
C GLU A 34 3.64 -9.49 12.48
N ASP A 35 2.78 -9.48 13.49
CA ASP A 35 3.14 -8.90 14.78
C ASP A 35 2.37 -9.52 15.94
N ASN A 36 2.90 -9.34 17.14
CA ASN A 36 2.25 -9.77 18.35
C ASN A 36 1.21 -8.76 18.84
N ASN A 37 0.52 -9.14 19.91
CA ASN A 37 -0.44 -8.27 20.57
C ASN A 37 0.23 -7.10 21.29
N GLY A 38 -0.41 -5.93 21.22
CA GLY A 38 0.08 -4.71 21.85
C GLY A 38 0.21 -3.57 20.87
N THR A 39 1.33 -2.84 20.92
CA THR A 39 1.58 -1.69 20.07
C THR A 39 2.66 -2.02 19.06
N SER A 40 2.37 -1.79 17.78
CA SER A 40 3.30 -2.03 16.67
C SER A 40 3.41 -0.80 15.78
N THR A 41 4.54 -0.65 15.10
CA THR A 41 4.68 0.30 13.98
C THR A 41 4.65 -0.48 12.68
N LEU A 42 3.62 -0.22 11.87
CA LEU A 42 3.45 -0.79 10.53
C LEU A 42 3.91 0.23 9.51
N CYS A 43 4.89 -0.14 8.68
CA CYS A 43 5.38 0.67 7.58
C CYS A 43 4.90 0.08 6.25
N PHE A 44 4.17 0.87 5.49
CA PHE A 44 3.64 0.54 4.18
C PHE A 44 4.57 1.10 3.11
N THR A 45 5.05 0.23 2.23
CA THR A 45 5.76 0.65 1.01
C THR A 45 4.77 0.64 -0.15
N VAL A 46 4.52 1.81 -0.70
CA VAL A 46 3.66 2.04 -1.86
C VAL A 46 4.54 2.20 -3.09
N THR A 47 4.28 1.44 -4.14
CA THR A 47 4.96 1.57 -5.43
C THR A 47 3.96 2.08 -6.45
N ASN A 48 4.23 3.24 -7.04
CA ASN A 48 3.53 3.72 -8.22
C ASN A 48 4.22 3.10 -9.44
N ALA A 49 3.57 2.11 -10.07
CA ALA A 49 4.13 1.41 -11.22
C ALA A 49 3.81 2.09 -12.56
N SER A 50 3.19 3.28 -12.52
CA SER A 50 2.87 3.99 -13.76
C SER A 50 4.14 4.29 -14.55
N THR A 51 4.15 3.96 -15.83
CA THR A 51 5.27 4.25 -16.75
C THR A 51 5.16 5.65 -17.39
N ASP A 52 4.31 6.51 -16.83
CA ASP A 52 4.04 7.87 -17.28
C ASP A 52 4.20 8.87 -16.13
N PHE A 53 3.74 10.11 -16.34
CA PHE A 53 3.79 11.19 -15.35
C PHE A 53 2.56 11.25 -14.41
N GLU A 54 1.85 10.13 -14.20
CA GLU A 54 0.75 10.06 -13.23
C GLU A 54 1.33 10.06 -11.80
N TRP A 55 0.79 10.96 -10.98
CA TRP A 55 1.16 11.08 -9.57
C TRP A 55 0.10 10.46 -8.69
N LEU A 56 0.49 9.81 -7.59
CA LEU A 56 -0.49 9.40 -6.57
C LEU A 56 -0.91 10.59 -5.72
N THR A 57 -2.22 10.81 -5.61
CA THR A 57 -2.85 11.81 -4.73
C THR A 57 -3.31 11.20 -3.42
N ASP A 58 -3.64 9.90 -3.42
CA ASP A 58 -4.17 9.22 -2.24
C ASP A 58 -3.61 7.82 -2.07
N VAL A 59 -3.26 7.50 -0.82
CA VAL A 59 -2.98 6.17 -0.32
C VAL A 59 -3.93 5.90 0.83
N ILE A 60 -4.84 4.94 0.66
CA ILE A 60 -5.81 4.55 1.67
C ILE A 60 -5.54 3.10 2.07
N ILE A 61 -5.30 2.87 3.35
CA ILE A 61 -5.06 1.56 3.95
C ILE A 61 -6.16 1.25 4.95
N THR A 62 -6.85 0.12 4.77
CA THR A 62 -7.86 -0.39 5.69
C THR A 62 -7.29 -1.54 6.49
N LEU A 63 -7.00 -1.27 7.76
CA LEU A 63 -6.52 -2.25 8.73
C LEU A 63 -7.69 -3.12 9.25
N PRO A 64 -7.39 -4.30 9.81
CA PRO A 64 -8.39 -5.13 10.50
C PRO A 64 -9.07 -4.34 11.61
N ALA A 65 -10.35 -4.64 11.88
CA ALA A 65 -11.17 -3.91 12.86
C ALA A 65 -10.64 -3.98 14.31
N CYS A 66 -9.75 -4.93 14.61
CA CYS A 66 -9.07 -5.03 15.91
C CYS A 66 -7.79 -4.21 16.01
N MET A 67 -7.45 -3.44 14.97
CA MET A 67 -6.36 -2.49 14.98
C MET A 67 -6.88 -1.06 15.12
N THR A 68 -6.13 -0.22 15.81
CA THR A 68 -6.46 1.22 15.96
C THR A 68 -5.19 2.05 15.84
N ILE A 69 -5.21 3.06 14.99
CA ILE A 69 -4.09 3.96 14.76
C ILE A 69 -3.92 4.91 15.97
N LEU A 70 -2.70 4.99 16.50
CA LEU A 70 -2.35 5.69 17.73
C LEU A 70 -1.54 6.98 17.51
N ASN A 71 -1.17 7.30 16.27
CA ASN A 71 -0.40 8.50 15.96
C ASN A 71 -0.90 9.21 14.70
N THR A 72 -0.53 10.47 14.58
CA THR A 72 -0.55 11.22 13.33
C THR A 72 0.90 11.25 12.84
N PRO A 73 1.32 10.36 11.92
CA PRO A 73 2.67 10.41 11.37
C PRO A 73 2.93 11.76 10.69
N PRO A 74 4.20 12.15 10.53
CA PRO A 74 4.53 13.33 9.75
C PRO A 74 3.90 13.24 8.36
N ALA A 75 3.49 14.41 7.89
CA ALA A 75 2.94 14.71 6.57
C ALA A 75 3.96 14.52 5.42
N SER A 76 4.82 13.52 5.50
CA SER A 76 5.79 13.21 4.45
C SER A 76 6.01 11.71 4.38
N ALA A 77 5.80 11.15 3.20
CA ALA A 77 6.39 9.88 2.84
C ALA A 77 7.91 10.01 2.90
N ALA A 78 8.61 9.01 3.45
CA ALA A 78 10.03 8.88 3.16
C ALA A 78 10.18 8.22 1.79
N PRO A 79 11.10 8.66 0.92
CA PRO A 79 11.44 7.87 -0.25
C PRO A 79 11.87 6.47 0.18
N ALA A 80 11.30 5.47 -0.48
CA ALA A 80 11.82 4.12 -0.37
C ALA A 80 13.30 4.13 -0.81
N PRO A 81 14.18 3.28 -0.24
CA PRO A 81 15.57 3.21 -0.67
C PRO A 81 15.68 3.02 -2.19
N GLY A 82 16.27 4.00 -2.87
CA GLY A 82 16.44 3.99 -4.33
C GLY A 82 15.35 4.71 -5.14
N SER A 83 14.35 5.33 -4.52
CA SER A 83 13.41 6.24 -5.20
C SER A 83 13.86 7.70 -5.08
N ALA A 84 13.62 8.49 -6.13
CA ALA A 84 14.15 9.85 -6.25
C ALA A 84 13.06 10.93 -6.29
N ASP A 85 11.84 10.60 -6.75
CA ASP A 85 10.88 11.64 -7.11
C ASP A 85 9.63 11.65 -6.20
N PHE A 86 9.79 12.36 -5.08
CA PHE A 86 8.67 12.92 -4.32
C PHE A 86 8.43 14.36 -4.75
N ASN A 87 7.17 14.74 -4.94
CA ASN A 87 6.83 16.13 -5.21
C ASN A 87 7.10 16.95 -3.94
N SER A 88 8.23 17.65 -3.89
CA SER A 88 8.57 18.51 -2.74
C SER A 88 7.62 19.71 -2.58
N GLY A 89 6.81 20.01 -3.60
CA GLY A 89 5.75 21.03 -3.55
C GLY A 89 4.40 20.50 -3.07
N ALA A 90 4.18 19.19 -3.07
CA ALA A 90 2.93 18.61 -2.61
C ALA A 90 2.81 18.71 -1.09
N THR A 91 1.64 19.15 -0.62
CA THR A 91 1.34 19.16 0.82
C THR A 91 0.60 17.87 1.17
N VAL A 92 1.31 16.92 1.74
CA VAL A 92 0.69 15.66 2.20
C VAL A 92 0.03 15.88 3.55
N SER A 93 -1.15 15.30 3.75
CA SER A 93 -1.89 15.29 5.00
C SER A 93 -2.20 13.85 5.39
N PHE A 94 -2.30 13.61 6.69
CA PHE A 94 -2.71 12.31 7.22
C PHE A 94 -4.05 12.40 7.94
N GLY A 95 -4.97 11.49 7.60
CA GLY A 95 -6.17 11.18 8.33
C GLY A 95 -6.15 9.73 8.82
N GLY A 96 -6.84 9.45 9.93
CA GLY A 96 -6.98 8.07 10.43
C GLY A 96 -6.69 7.85 11.91
N TYR A 97 -6.22 8.88 12.63
CA TYR A 97 -5.99 8.78 14.07
C TYR A 97 -7.25 8.29 14.79
N GLY A 98 -7.11 7.26 15.63
CA GLY A 98 -8.22 6.66 16.37
C GLY A 98 -9.16 5.78 15.54
N THR A 99 -8.84 5.50 14.27
CA THR A 99 -9.60 4.60 13.40
C THR A 99 -8.73 3.41 12.95
N ASN A 100 -9.31 2.51 12.15
CA ASN A 100 -8.59 1.45 11.44
C ASN A 100 -8.32 1.79 9.96
N ILE A 101 -8.49 3.05 9.55
CA ILE A 101 -8.28 3.51 8.18
C ILE A 101 -7.19 4.59 8.21
N ALA A 102 -6.04 4.30 7.61
CA ALA A 102 -4.99 5.27 7.38
C ALA A 102 -5.17 5.88 5.99
N HIS A 103 -5.14 7.20 5.89
CA HIS A 103 -5.31 7.93 4.63
C HIS A 103 -4.25 9.01 4.53
N TRP A 104 -3.34 8.84 3.58
CA TRP A 104 -2.45 9.91 3.13
C TRP A 104 -3.00 10.51 1.86
N SER A 105 -3.25 11.81 1.89
CA SER A 105 -3.73 12.59 0.74
C SER A 105 -2.80 13.77 0.50
N GLY A 106 -2.51 14.12 -0.74
CA GLY A 106 -1.76 15.34 -1.00
C GLY A 106 -1.54 15.63 -2.47
N ASP A 107 -1.54 16.91 -2.76
CA ASP A 107 -1.28 17.51 -4.06
C ASP A 107 -0.54 18.85 -3.87
N ASP A 108 0.01 19.37 -4.97
CA ASP A 108 0.51 20.74 -5.04
C ASP A 108 -0.56 21.71 -5.58
N GLU A 109 -0.19 22.98 -5.76
CA GLU A 109 -1.11 24.02 -6.26
C GLU A 109 -1.60 23.78 -7.70
N PHE A 110 -0.97 22.87 -8.44
CA PHE A 110 -1.33 22.48 -9.80
C PHE A 110 -2.13 21.17 -9.85
N GLY A 111 -2.34 20.53 -8.69
CA GLY A 111 -3.04 19.24 -8.57
C GLY A 111 -2.14 18.03 -8.80
N TYR A 112 -0.81 18.19 -8.88
CA TYR A 112 0.08 17.05 -8.97
C TYR A 112 0.23 16.39 -7.61
N GLY A 113 0.06 15.07 -7.57
CA GLY A 113 0.19 14.27 -6.37
C GLY A 113 1.61 14.24 -5.78
N PHE A 114 1.79 13.42 -4.76
CA PHE A 114 3.04 13.38 -3.97
C PHE A 114 4.05 12.30 -4.41
N LEU A 115 3.62 11.27 -5.13
CA LEU A 115 4.48 10.15 -5.58
C LEU A 115 4.36 9.93 -7.09
N LEU A 116 5.43 10.24 -7.84
CA LEU A 116 5.50 10.07 -9.29
C LEU A 116 5.50 8.59 -9.71
N GLY A 117 5.11 8.32 -10.95
CA GLY A 117 5.32 7.04 -11.63
C GLY A 117 6.75 6.50 -11.48
N GLU A 118 6.86 5.18 -11.54
CA GLU A 118 8.10 4.39 -11.37
C GLU A 118 8.84 4.58 -10.03
N ASN A 119 8.23 5.26 -9.06
CA ASN A 119 8.81 5.52 -7.74
C ASN A 119 8.04 4.81 -6.61
N ALA A 120 8.68 4.76 -5.43
CA ALA A 120 8.09 4.17 -4.24
C ALA A 120 8.26 5.05 -2.99
N GLY A 121 7.28 4.96 -2.08
CA GLY A 121 7.22 5.70 -0.83
C GLY A 121 6.90 4.84 0.37
N VAL A 122 7.41 5.27 1.53
CA VAL A 122 7.17 4.59 2.81
C VAL A 122 6.37 5.48 3.73
N PHE A 123 5.28 4.91 4.26
CA PHE A 123 4.39 5.54 5.24
C PHE A 123 4.24 4.64 6.46
N CYS A 124 4.46 5.17 7.66
CA CYS A 124 4.37 4.37 8.88
C CYS A 124 3.28 4.87 9.82
N VAL A 125 2.51 3.96 10.41
CA VAL A 125 1.58 4.23 11.51
C VAL A 125 1.90 3.33 12.69
N THR A 126 1.74 3.87 13.88
CA THR A 126 1.72 3.10 15.12
C THR A 126 0.29 2.67 15.39
N VAL A 127 0.07 1.39 15.65
CA VAL A 127 -1.24 0.78 15.85
C VAL A 127 -1.28 0.03 17.18
N SER A 128 -2.44 0.06 17.84
CA SER A 128 -2.81 -0.89 18.88
C SER A 128 -3.45 -2.10 18.23
N ILE A 129 -3.04 -3.32 18.61
CA ILE A 129 -3.56 -4.59 18.12
C ILE A 129 -4.23 -5.32 19.29
N ASN A 130 -5.55 -5.53 19.19
CA ASN A 130 -6.31 -6.28 20.19
C ASN A 130 -6.16 -7.80 19.97
N CYS A 131 -5.79 -8.51 21.04
CA CYS A 131 -5.64 -9.97 21.11
C CYS A 131 -6.88 -10.80 20.73
N ALA A 132 -8.04 -10.19 20.52
CA ALA A 132 -9.22 -10.88 19.98
C ALA A 132 -9.02 -11.36 18.52
N CYS A 133 -7.88 -11.05 17.91
CA CYS A 133 -7.56 -11.31 16.51
C CYS A 133 -6.45 -12.34 16.29
N ASP A 134 -6.51 -13.54 16.86
CA ASP A 134 -5.48 -14.55 16.60
C ASP A 134 -5.73 -15.27 15.26
N ASN A 135 -5.39 -14.62 14.14
CA ASN A 135 -5.57 -15.13 12.77
C ASN A 135 -4.78 -14.29 11.74
N SER A 136 -4.80 -14.76 10.49
CA SER A 136 -4.42 -13.96 9.34
C SER A 136 -5.58 -13.05 8.89
N TYR A 137 -5.33 -11.76 8.75
CA TYR A 137 -6.31 -10.76 8.33
C TYR A 137 -5.92 -10.09 7.01
N PRO A 138 -6.89 -9.76 6.16
CA PRO A 138 -6.64 -8.91 5.01
C PRO A 138 -6.46 -7.46 5.46
N ILE A 139 -5.38 -6.83 5.00
CA ILE A 139 -5.25 -5.36 4.96
C ILE A 139 -5.61 -4.93 3.54
N GLY A 140 -6.72 -4.21 3.39
CA GLY A 140 -7.14 -3.64 2.12
C GLY A 140 -6.37 -2.36 1.80
N TRP A 141 -6.12 -2.10 0.53
CA TRP A 141 -5.52 -0.85 0.08
C TRP A 141 -6.16 -0.31 -1.19
N THR A 142 -6.17 1.01 -1.32
CA THR A 142 -6.61 1.77 -2.50
C THR A 142 -5.59 2.88 -2.77
N LEU A 143 -5.18 3.00 -4.02
CA LEU A 143 -4.34 4.07 -4.55
C LEU A 143 -5.14 4.88 -5.55
N LEU A 144 -5.10 6.21 -5.43
CA LEU A 144 -5.69 7.13 -6.41
C LEU A 144 -4.58 7.98 -7.03
N GLY A 145 -4.67 8.15 -8.34
CA GLY A 145 -3.81 9.06 -9.09
C GLY A 145 -4.48 10.41 -9.37
N ASP A 146 -3.69 11.37 -9.87
CA ASP A 146 -4.10 12.74 -10.22
C ASP A 146 -4.95 12.84 -11.49
N THR A 147 -5.37 11.71 -12.06
CA THR A 147 -6.31 11.61 -13.20
C THR A 147 -5.75 12.07 -14.54
N PHE A 148 -4.43 12.11 -14.67
CA PHE A 148 -3.76 12.52 -15.88
C PHE A 148 -3.63 11.37 -16.89
N GLY A 149 -4.05 11.60 -18.14
CA GLY A 149 -3.91 10.58 -19.19
C GLY A 149 -5.04 9.55 -19.21
N ALA A 150 -4.72 8.27 -19.37
CA ALA A 150 -5.71 7.22 -19.60
C ALA A 150 -5.99 6.41 -18.31
N PRO A 151 -7.24 5.98 -18.07
CA PRO A 151 -7.55 5.08 -16.95
C PRO A 151 -6.81 3.74 -17.04
N PRO A 152 -6.65 3.01 -15.90
CA PRO A 152 -7.15 3.35 -14.56
C PRO A 152 -6.26 4.33 -13.77
N HIS A 153 -6.92 5.29 -13.11
CA HIS A 153 -6.34 6.18 -12.08
C HIS A 153 -6.65 5.68 -10.66
N THR A 154 -7.06 4.42 -10.55
CA THR A 154 -7.39 3.78 -9.29
C THR A 154 -6.87 2.35 -9.31
N ALA A 155 -6.09 1.98 -8.30
CA ALA A 155 -5.62 0.62 -8.08
C ALA A 155 -6.06 0.18 -6.69
N THR A 156 -6.54 -1.06 -6.58
CA THR A 156 -6.97 -1.64 -5.30
C THR A 156 -6.40 -3.04 -5.13
N GLY A 157 -6.29 -3.48 -3.88
CA GLY A 157 -5.93 -4.84 -3.57
C GLY A 157 -5.93 -5.11 -2.07
N SER A 158 -5.34 -6.24 -1.70
CA SER A 158 -5.20 -6.65 -0.31
C SER A 158 -3.90 -7.40 -0.08
N LEU A 159 -3.33 -7.24 1.10
CA LEU A 159 -2.22 -8.05 1.58
C LEU A 159 -2.64 -8.83 2.84
N SER A 160 -1.93 -9.91 3.13
CA SER A 160 -2.18 -10.73 4.32
C SER A 160 -1.31 -10.28 5.48
N PHE A 161 -1.88 -10.10 6.66
CA PHE A 161 -1.17 -9.74 7.88
C PHE A 161 -1.49 -10.73 8.99
N LEU A 162 -0.46 -11.31 9.62
CA LEU A 162 -0.64 -12.30 10.68
C LEU A 162 -0.54 -11.64 12.06
N VAL A 163 -1.58 -11.79 12.88
CA VAL A 163 -1.54 -11.38 14.29
C VAL A 163 -1.25 -12.61 15.14
N LEU A 164 -0.21 -12.53 15.96
CA LEU A 164 0.24 -13.60 16.86
C LEU A 164 -0.16 -13.27 18.29
N CYS A 165 -1.22 -13.89 18.80
CA CYS A 165 -1.61 -13.69 20.19
C CYS A 165 -0.82 -14.63 21.10
N SER A 166 0.11 -14.09 21.89
CA SER A 166 0.70 -14.88 22.96
C SER A 166 -0.30 -15.03 24.11
N THR A 167 -0.88 -16.23 24.28
CA THR A 167 -1.47 -16.57 25.58
C THR A 167 -0.31 -16.62 26.58
N PRO A 168 -0.38 -15.93 27.74
CA PRO A 168 0.58 -16.16 28.80
C PRO A 168 0.62 -17.67 29.08
N ALA A 169 1.81 -18.29 29.00
CA ALA A 169 1.95 -19.69 29.37
C ALA A 169 1.35 -19.85 30.78
N ALA A 170 0.34 -20.72 30.92
CA ALA A 170 -0.21 -21.03 32.23
C ALA A 170 0.96 -21.45 33.12
N SER A 171 1.28 -20.64 34.13
CA SER A 171 2.31 -21.00 35.09
C SER A 171 1.83 -22.27 35.77
N SER A 172 2.45 -23.40 35.44
CA SER A 172 2.19 -24.67 36.10
C SER A 172 2.82 -24.65 37.49
N SER A 173 2.27 -23.87 38.43
CA SER A 173 2.59 -24.03 39.84
C SER A 173 1.76 -25.19 40.39
N TRP A 174 2.13 -26.43 40.01
CA TRP A 174 1.68 -27.61 40.73
C TRP A 174 2.27 -27.55 42.14
N GLY A 175 1.38 -27.61 43.12
CA GLY A 175 1.65 -27.27 44.51
C GLY A 175 2.69 -28.15 45.18
N ASP A 176 3.61 -27.50 45.89
CA ASP A 176 4.28 -28.10 47.04
C ASP A 176 3.27 -28.17 48.21
N VAL A 177 2.44 -29.21 48.21
CA VAL A 177 1.75 -29.63 49.44
C VAL A 177 2.68 -30.60 50.16
N LYS A 178 3.59 -30.07 50.99
CA LYS A 178 4.28 -30.89 51.99
C LYS A 178 3.28 -31.28 53.08
N SER A 179 2.69 -32.46 52.92
CA SER A 179 2.14 -33.22 54.03
C SER A 179 3.30 -33.78 54.84
N LEU A 180 3.39 -33.40 56.12
CA LEU A 180 4.09 -34.19 57.13
C LEU A 180 3.22 -34.19 58.39
N TYR A 181 2.72 -35.39 58.68
CA TYR A 181 2.35 -35.83 60.03
C TYR A 181 3.58 -35.86 60.93
#